data_AF-A0A7L4PMX5-F1
#
_entry.id   AF-A0A7L4PMX5-F1
#
_cell.length_a   1.000
_cell.length_b   1.000
_cell.length_c   1.000
_cell.angle_alpha   90.00
_cell.angle_beta   90.00
_cell.angle_gamma   90.00
#
_symmetry.space_group_name_H-M   'P 1'
#
loop_
_entity.id
_entity.type
_entity.pdbx_description
1 polymer ?
#
loop_
_entity_poly.entity_id
_entity_poly.type
_entity_poly.pdbx_seq_one_letter_code
_entity_poly.pdbx_strand_id
1 'polypeptide(L)'
;MLGRKKKNELEVKEIERYEKKGFFMNYGKMAHKRFGFLVNSRLKNFEELHAPLRKGDIPLNLGAYVSAMILTTIIVGIVSFLVSIIVVPLFLGDFINSIVSPERPVDFTFNLTLIFLITILTAVSTFLIFWIYPSFKAGERSRKINLALTNAVNTMATIAGTGVPPAVIFWSLVEFRRYGEVSRESEKILNDIENFGLDLVQALQRAANRSPSPLFSELLWKMIATIRTGGNLREYLYLEGNRLMEIERMKTEAAIETIGLIAEAYVTALVVGPVFVIIMTTIMGIMGTSMSQVNLINNLVVYFGLPIGYALFIIAIDQVAPKR
;
A
#
# COMPACT_ATOMS: atom_id res chain seq x y z
N MET A 1 -27.98 -2.30 -21.08
CA MET A 1 -26.81 -3.11 -21.49
C MET A 1 -25.55 -2.88 -20.64
N LEU A 2 -25.35 -1.72 -19.99
CA LEU A 2 -24.19 -1.46 -19.12
C LEU A 2 -24.14 -2.26 -17.81
N GLY A 3 -25.29 -2.60 -17.20
CA GLY A 3 -25.34 -3.37 -15.94
C GLY A 3 -24.88 -4.83 -16.07
N ARG A 4 -25.11 -5.47 -17.23
CA ARG A 4 -24.69 -6.86 -17.51
C ARG A 4 -23.17 -6.98 -17.71
N LYS A 5 -22.55 -6.00 -18.39
CA LYS A 5 -21.08 -5.94 -18.54
C LYS A 5 -20.37 -5.77 -17.19
N LYS A 6 -20.85 -4.87 -16.34
CA LYS A 6 -20.26 -4.60 -15.02
C LYS A 6 -20.36 -5.80 -14.07
N LYS A 7 -21.46 -6.56 -14.15
CA LYS A 7 -21.65 -7.81 -13.40
C LYS A 7 -20.68 -8.91 -13.86
N ASN A 8 -20.54 -9.10 -15.18
CA ASN A 8 -19.60 -10.08 -15.73
C ASN A 8 -18.13 -9.72 -15.41
N GLU A 9 -17.76 -8.44 -15.42
CA GLU A 9 -16.40 -8.00 -15.03
C GLU A 9 -16.10 -8.23 -13.54
N LEU A 10 -17.11 -8.11 -12.67
CA LEU A 10 -16.99 -8.41 -11.24
C LEU A 10 -16.85 -9.91 -11.00
N GLU A 11 -17.64 -10.74 -11.69
CA GLU A 11 -17.58 -12.21 -11.60
C GLU A 11 -16.22 -12.75 -12.10
N VAL A 12 -15.70 -12.22 -13.22
CA VAL A 12 -14.36 -12.59 -13.73
C VAL A 12 -13.24 -12.19 -12.75
N LYS A 13 -13.33 -10.99 -12.16
CA LYS A 13 -12.37 -10.54 -11.12
C LYS A 13 -12.44 -11.38 -9.85
N GLU A 14 -13.60 -11.92 -9.51
CA GLU A 14 -13.75 -12.84 -8.37
C GLU A 14 -13.11 -14.20 -8.68
N ILE A 15 -13.38 -14.78 -9.86
CA ILE A 15 -12.81 -16.07 -10.29
C ILE A 15 -11.27 -16.00 -10.31
N GLU A 16 -10.68 -14.97 -10.95
CA GLU A 16 -9.22 -14.80 -10.98
C GLU A 16 -8.62 -14.64 -9.57
N ARG A 17 -9.34 -13.96 -8.66
CA ARG A 17 -8.90 -13.77 -7.28
C ARG A 17 -8.94 -15.08 -6.50
N TYR A 18 -9.94 -15.94 -6.74
CA TYR A 18 -10.03 -17.27 -6.16
C TYR A 18 -8.92 -18.20 -6.66
N GLU A 19 -8.65 -18.19 -7.97
CA GLU A 19 -7.63 -19.03 -8.59
C GLU A 19 -6.21 -18.64 -8.13
N LYS A 20 -5.89 -17.34 -8.11
CA LYS A 20 -4.62 -16.81 -7.56
C LYS A 20 -4.45 -17.13 -6.07
N LYS A 21 -5.53 -17.08 -5.28
CA LYS A 21 -5.51 -17.50 -3.87
C LYS A 21 -5.24 -19.01 -3.74
N GLY A 22 -5.80 -19.83 -4.63
CA GLY A 22 -5.59 -21.28 -4.66
C GLY A 22 -4.12 -21.67 -4.92
N PHE A 23 -3.50 -21.07 -5.95
CA PHE A 23 -2.09 -21.33 -6.27
C PHE A 23 -1.15 -20.95 -5.11
N PHE A 24 -1.33 -19.75 -4.55
CA PHE A 24 -0.51 -19.25 -3.43
C PHE A 24 -0.67 -20.12 -2.18
N MET A 25 -1.89 -20.60 -1.91
CA MET A 25 -2.18 -21.50 -0.80
C MET A 25 -1.54 -22.88 -0.99
N ASN A 26 -1.58 -23.43 -2.21
CA ASN A 26 -0.96 -24.72 -2.53
C ASN A 26 0.58 -24.63 -2.44
N TYR A 27 1.16 -23.54 -2.93
CA TYR A 27 2.59 -23.28 -2.81
C TYR A 27 3.04 -23.16 -1.35
N GLY A 28 2.32 -22.37 -0.54
CA GLY A 28 2.62 -22.21 0.88
C GLY A 28 2.53 -23.52 1.66
N LYS A 29 1.52 -24.35 1.38
CA LYS A 29 1.38 -25.69 1.99
C LYS A 29 2.52 -26.64 1.59
N MET A 30 2.90 -26.64 0.31
CA MET A 30 4.02 -27.43 -0.18
C MET A 30 5.36 -26.99 0.43
N ALA A 31 5.58 -25.67 0.55
CA ALA A 31 6.75 -25.11 1.20
C ALA A 31 6.80 -25.51 2.68
N HIS A 32 5.67 -25.44 3.39
CA HIS A 32 5.59 -25.87 4.79
C HIS A 32 5.84 -27.37 4.96
N LYS A 33 5.37 -28.21 4.04
CA LYS A 33 5.64 -29.65 4.08
C LYS A 33 7.14 -29.96 3.94
N ARG A 34 7.89 -29.18 3.16
CA ARG A 34 9.33 -29.38 2.92
C ARG A 34 10.24 -28.70 3.95
N PHE A 35 9.86 -27.50 4.42
CA PHE A 35 10.70 -26.66 5.30
C PHE A 35 10.13 -26.44 6.70
N GLY A 36 8.96 -27.02 7.02
CA GLY A 36 8.32 -26.87 8.31
C GLY A 36 9.18 -27.31 9.49
N PHE A 37 10.06 -28.30 9.31
CA PHE A 37 11.00 -28.74 10.34
C PHE A 37 11.99 -27.63 10.78
N LEU A 38 12.44 -26.77 9.85
CA LEU A 38 13.36 -25.66 10.14
C LEU A 38 12.64 -24.42 10.67
N VAL A 39 11.40 -24.21 10.23
CA VAL A 39 10.60 -23.03 10.58
C VAL A 39 9.93 -23.18 11.94
N ASN A 40 9.42 -24.38 12.27
CA ASN A 40 8.66 -24.60 13.50
C ASN A 40 9.46 -24.29 14.78
N SER A 41 10.78 -24.53 14.75
CA SER A 41 11.70 -24.22 15.86
C SER A 41 12.02 -22.73 16.00
N ARG A 42 11.79 -21.92 14.95
CA ARG A 42 12.12 -20.47 14.90
C ARG A 42 10.88 -19.58 14.75
N LEU A 43 9.68 -20.13 14.87
CA LEU A 43 8.41 -19.38 14.73
C LEU A 43 8.29 -18.17 15.65
N LYS A 44 8.88 -18.23 16.86
CA LYS A 44 8.88 -17.12 17.82
C LYS A 44 9.54 -15.85 17.26
N ASN A 45 10.56 -15.98 16.42
CA ASN A 45 11.25 -14.83 15.82
C ASN A 45 10.40 -14.13 14.74
N PHE A 46 9.32 -14.76 14.28
CA PHE A 46 8.43 -14.23 13.25
C PHE A 46 7.04 -13.90 13.81
N GLU A 47 6.87 -13.86 15.14
CA GLU A 47 5.58 -13.60 15.79
C GLU A 47 5.00 -12.24 15.38
N GLU A 48 5.85 -11.26 15.10
CA GLU A 48 5.46 -9.94 14.59
C GLU A 48 4.68 -9.99 13.27
N LEU A 49 4.93 -10.99 12.41
CA LEU A 49 4.21 -11.17 11.14
C LEU A 49 2.80 -11.74 11.33
N HIS A 50 2.48 -12.29 12.50
CA HIS A 50 1.18 -12.90 12.76
C HIS A 50 0.03 -11.88 12.64
N ALA A 51 0.20 -10.70 13.23
CA ALA A 51 -0.84 -9.66 13.19
C ALA A 51 -1.03 -9.06 11.78
N PRO A 52 0.02 -8.66 11.04
CA PRO A 52 -0.08 -8.21 9.65
C PRO A 52 -0.68 -9.25 8.70
N LEU A 53 -0.34 -10.55 8.85
CA LEU A 53 -0.92 -11.61 8.02
C LEU A 53 -2.43 -11.73 8.22
N ARG A 54 -2.87 -11.71 9.48
CA ARG A 54 -4.30 -11.76 9.84
C ARG A 54 -5.04 -10.51 9.34
N LYS A 55 -4.48 -9.33 9.59
CA LYS A 55 -5.03 -8.04 9.16
C LYS A 55 -5.02 -7.88 7.63
N GLY A 56 -4.06 -8.48 6.95
CA GLY A 56 -3.91 -8.48 5.49
C GLY A 56 -4.83 -9.45 4.73
N ASP A 57 -5.64 -10.27 5.42
CA ASP A 57 -6.49 -11.31 4.82
C ASP A 57 -5.69 -12.28 3.92
N ILE A 58 -4.49 -12.64 4.35
CA ILE A 58 -3.63 -13.58 3.64
C ILE A 58 -4.03 -15.01 4.06
N PRO A 59 -4.44 -15.88 3.12
CA PRO A 59 -4.98 -17.22 3.44
C PRO A 59 -3.86 -18.23 3.73
N LEU A 60 -2.86 -17.85 4.54
CA LEU A 60 -1.75 -18.70 4.96
C LEU A 60 -1.51 -18.56 6.46
N ASN A 61 -1.27 -19.70 7.11
CA ASN A 61 -0.79 -19.71 8.49
C ASN A 61 0.64 -19.14 8.55
N LEU A 62 1.03 -18.58 9.70
CA LEU A 62 2.36 -17.99 9.91
C LEU A 62 3.48 -18.93 9.47
N GLY A 63 3.44 -20.19 9.91
CA GLY A 63 4.44 -21.19 9.53
C GLY A 63 4.49 -21.47 8.03
N ALA A 64 3.34 -21.50 7.35
CA ALA A 64 3.28 -21.71 5.91
C ALA A 64 3.80 -20.50 5.12
N TYR A 65 3.53 -19.28 5.61
CA TYR A 65 4.04 -18.05 5.02
C TYR A 65 5.57 -17.93 5.16
N VAL A 66 6.10 -18.14 6.36
CA VAL A 66 7.57 -18.09 6.61
C VAL A 66 8.29 -19.20 5.83
N SER A 67 7.69 -20.39 5.73
CA SER A 67 8.25 -21.47 4.91
C SER A 67 8.28 -21.11 3.42
N ALA A 68 7.21 -20.48 2.91
CA ALA A 68 7.16 -19.99 1.54
C ALA A 68 8.21 -18.90 1.31
N MET A 69 8.36 -17.96 2.24
CA MET A 69 9.34 -16.87 2.19
C MET A 69 10.79 -17.36 2.16
N ILE A 70 11.15 -18.34 3.00
CA ILE A 70 12.50 -18.92 2.98
C ILE A 70 12.73 -19.68 1.67
N LEU A 71 11.74 -20.47 1.23
CA LEU A 71 11.84 -21.26 0.01
C LEU A 71 11.97 -20.35 -1.22
N THR A 72 11.19 -19.27 -1.33
CA THR A 72 11.31 -18.29 -2.42
C THR A 72 12.66 -17.60 -2.39
N THR A 73 13.15 -17.21 -1.21
CA THR A 73 14.47 -16.57 -1.07
C THR A 73 15.59 -17.49 -1.55
N ILE A 74 15.54 -18.79 -1.21
CA ILE A 74 16.53 -19.78 -1.67
C ILE A 74 16.44 -19.96 -3.19
N ILE A 75 15.24 -20.12 -3.74
CA ILE A 75 15.05 -20.29 -5.19
C ILE A 75 15.55 -19.07 -5.95
N VAL A 76 15.16 -17.86 -5.53
CA VAL A 76 15.60 -16.62 -6.17
C VAL A 76 17.11 -16.43 -6.02
N GLY A 77 17.70 -16.77 -4.88
CA GLY A 77 19.15 -16.75 -4.69
C GLY A 77 19.88 -17.68 -5.66
N ILE A 78 19.42 -18.94 -5.81
CA ILE A 78 20.02 -19.90 -6.76
C ILE A 78 19.86 -19.43 -8.20
N VAL A 79 18.66 -18.99 -8.59
CA VAL A 79 18.40 -18.48 -9.94
C VAL A 79 19.23 -17.24 -10.22
N SER A 80 19.30 -16.29 -9.28
CA SER A 80 20.13 -15.10 -9.40
C SER A 80 21.60 -15.47 -9.57
N PHE A 81 22.12 -16.42 -8.80
CA PHE A 81 23.50 -16.88 -8.94
C PHE A 81 23.78 -17.45 -10.33
N LEU A 82 22.92 -18.35 -10.82
CA LEU A 82 23.06 -18.96 -12.14
C LEU A 82 22.99 -17.93 -13.27
N VAL A 83 22.07 -16.97 -13.17
CA VAL A 83 21.95 -15.88 -14.14
C VAL A 83 23.17 -14.95 -14.07
N SER A 84 23.62 -14.59 -12.87
CA SER A 84 24.78 -13.71 -12.68
C SER A 84 26.07 -14.31 -13.24
N ILE A 85 26.27 -15.63 -13.17
CA ILE A 85 27.43 -16.30 -13.80
C ILE A 85 27.54 -16.01 -15.29
N ILE A 86 26.40 -15.89 -15.99
CA ILE A 86 26.37 -15.64 -17.44
C ILE A 86 26.38 -14.15 -17.73
N VAL A 87 25.53 -13.38 -17.03
CA VAL A 87 25.27 -11.98 -17.36
C VAL A 87 26.38 -11.04 -16.89
N VAL A 88 27.04 -11.33 -15.76
CA VAL A 88 28.11 -10.46 -15.23
C VAL A 88 29.33 -10.46 -16.16
N PRO A 89 29.91 -11.61 -16.57
CA PRO A 89 31.07 -11.58 -17.46
C PRO A 89 30.75 -11.10 -18.88
N LEU A 90 29.51 -11.27 -19.36
CA LEU A 90 29.12 -10.93 -20.74
C LEU A 90 28.75 -9.45 -20.93
N PHE A 91 28.26 -8.78 -19.87
CA PHE A 91 27.70 -7.43 -20.01
C PHE A 91 27.94 -6.55 -18.77
N LEU A 92 27.48 -6.99 -17.59
CA LEU A 92 27.45 -6.11 -16.41
C LEU A 92 28.84 -5.79 -15.85
N GLY A 93 29.81 -6.69 -15.98
CA GLY A 93 31.17 -6.52 -15.48
C GLY A 93 31.89 -5.36 -16.18
N ASP A 94 31.91 -5.37 -17.51
CA ASP A 94 32.51 -4.30 -18.32
C ASP A 94 31.80 -2.96 -18.10
N PHE A 95 30.46 -2.97 -18.04
CA PHE A 95 29.67 -1.76 -17.82
C PHE A 95 29.95 -1.14 -16.45
N ILE A 96 29.92 -1.91 -15.36
CA ILE A 96 30.18 -1.40 -14.01
C ILE A 96 31.63 -0.96 -13.87
N ASN A 97 32.59 -1.72 -14.43
CA ASN A 97 33.99 -1.34 -14.37
C ASN A 97 34.27 -0.02 -15.09
N SER A 98 33.59 0.27 -16.21
CA SER A 98 33.72 1.55 -16.92
C SER A 98 33.32 2.77 -16.09
N ILE A 99 32.46 2.58 -15.08
CA ILE A 99 32.01 3.65 -14.17
C ILE A 99 32.91 3.73 -12.94
N VAL A 100 33.31 2.58 -12.38
CA VAL A 100 34.00 2.49 -11.08
C VAL A 100 35.52 2.60 -11.21
N SER A 101 36.11 2.02 -12.25
CA SER A 101 37.56 1.98 -12.44
C SER A 101 37.91 1.90 -13.94
N PRO A 102 37.79 3.02 -14.68
CA PRO A 102 37.99 3.04 -16.14
C PRO A 102 39.39 2.60 -16.59
N GLU A 103 40.39 2.70 -15.71
CA GLU A 103 41.80 2.48 -16.05
C GLU A 103 42.28 1.04 -15.82
N ARG A 104 41.47 0.17 -15.20
CA ARG A 104 41.84 -1.24 -14.96
C ARG A 104 41.02 -2.16 -15.87
N PRO A 105 41.63 -3.15 -16.55
CA PRO A 105 40.87 -4.16 -17.26
C PRO A 105 40.03 -4.98 -16.28
N VAL A 106 38.92 -5.57 -16.77
CA VAL A 106 38.04 -6.37 -15.91
C VAL A 106 38.74 -7.68 -15.55
N ASP A 107 39.15 -7.79 -14.29
CA ASP A 107 39.77 -9.01 -13.77
C ASP A 107 38.70 -10.06 -13.40
N PHE A 108 39.09 -11.34 -13.47
CA PHE A 108 38.25 -12.46 -13.03
C PHE A 108 37.77 -12.31 -11.57
N THR A 109 38.63 -11.76 -10.71
CA THR A 109 38.31 -11.49 -9.30
C THR A 109 37.20 -10.44 -9.14
N PHE A 110 37.18 -9.41 -9.99
CA PHE A 110 36.15 -8.37 -9.99
C PHE A 110 34.79 -8.91 -10.43
N ASN A 111 34.76 -9.74 -11.48
CA ASN A 111 33.52 -10.40 -11.89
C ASN A 111 33.00 -11.35 -10.82
N LEU A 112 33.88 -12.10 -10.16
CA LEU A 112 33.50 -13.01 -9.08
C LEU A 112 32.89 -12.26 -7.88
N THR A 113 33.48 -11.14 -7.46
CA THR A 113 32.93 -10.34 -6.35
C THR A 113 31.57 -9.74 -6.71
N LEU A 114 31.39 -9.25 -7.94
CA LEU A 114 30.10 -8.75 -8.41
C LEU A 114 29.01 -9.83 -8.43
N ILE A 115 29.33 -11.05 -8.87
CA ILE A 115 28.38 -12.17 -8.87
C ILE A 115 27.88 -12.47 -7.45
N PHE A 116 28.80 -12.58 -6.48
CA PHE A 116 28.42 -12.81 -5.08
C PHE A 116 27.62 -11.65 -4.50
N LEU A 117 28.03 -10.41 -4.79
CA LEU A 117 27.35 -9.21 -4.31
C LEU A 117 25.90 -9.14 -4.83
N ILE A 118 25.69 -9.34 -6.13
CA ILE A 118 24.36 -9.33 -6.75
C ILE A 118 23.50 -10.46 -6.16
N THR A 119 24.05 -11.66 -6.02
CA THR A 119 23.32 -12.81 -5.46
C THR A 119 22.88 -12.57 -4.02
N ILE A 120 23.76 -12.02 -3.17
CA ILE A 120 23.42 -11.68 -1.79
C ILE A 120 22.38 -10.56 -1.77
N LEU A 121 22.56 -9.53 -2.59
CA LEU A 121 21.65 -8.39 -2.65
C LEU A 121 20.23 -8.80 -3.08
N THR A 122 20.10 -9.65 -4.10
CA THR A 122 18.79 -10.15 -4.58
C THR A 122 18.13 -11.06 -3.55
N ALA A 123 18.89 -11.93 -2.88
CA ALA A 123 18.37 -12.78 -1.80
C ALA A 123 17.87 -11.95 -0.61
N VAL A 124 18.68 -10.99 -0.13
CA VAL A 124 18.30 -10.10 0.98
C VAL A 124 17.09 -9.24 0.60
N SER A 125 17.07 -8.69 -0.61
CA SER A 125 15.95 -7.89 -1.10
C SER A 125 14.66 -8.71 -1.17
N THR A 126 14.73 -9.94 -1.67
CA THR A 126 13.58 -10.86 -1.72
C THR A 126 13.05 -11.13 -0.31
N PHE A 127 13.93 -11.44 0.63
CA PHE A 127 13.56 -11.66 2.03
C PHE A 127 12.86 -10.44 2.64
N LEU A 128 13.40 -9.24 2.43
CA LEU A 128 12.83 -7.98 2.92
C LEU A 128 11.46 -7.68 2.30
N ILE A 129 11.30 -7.92 1.00
CA ILE A 129 10.01 -7.75 0.32
C ILE A 129 8.96 -8.65 0.95
N PHE A 130 9.26 -9.94 1.17
CA PHE A 130 8.33 -10.86 1.82
C PHE A 130 8.06 -10.47 3.29
N TRP A 131 9.04 -9.92 4.00
CA TRP A 131 8.82 -9.42 5.36
C TRP A 131 7.85 -8.22 5.40
N ILE A 132 7.99 -7.27 4.49
CA ILE A 132 7.21 -6.02 4.47
C ILE A 132 5.83 -6.21 3.82
N TYR A 133 5.71 -7.17 2.90
CA TYR A 133 4.50 -7.39 2.10
C TYR A 133 3.19 -7.52 2.92
N PRO A 134 3.12 -8.31 4.00
CA PRO A 134 1.90 -8.43 4.81
C PRO A 134 1.46 -7.11 5.42
N SER A 135 2.42 -6.31 5.90
CA SER A 135 2.16 -4.99 6.48
C SER A 135 1.66 -4.00 5.44
N PHE A 136 2.26 -4.00 4.25
CA PHE A 136 1.80 -3.17 3.12
C PHE A 136 0.37 -3.54 2.72
N LYS A 137 0.08 -4.84 2.58
CA LYS A 137 -1.26 -5.32 2.24
C LYS A 137 -2.29 -5.00 3.31
N ALA A 138 -1.94 -5.13 4.59
CA ALA A 138 -2.80 -4.71 5.69
C ALA A 138 -3.09 -3.19 5.63
N GLY A 139 -2.07 -2.37 5.34
CA GLY A 139 -2.22 -0.92 5.14
C GLY A 139 -3.15 -0.57 3.98
N GLU A 140 -2.99 -1.23 2.82
CA GLU A 140 -3.86 -1.04 1.66
C GLU A 140 -5.32 -1.36 1.99
N ARG A 141 -5.57 -2.46 2.71
CA ARG A 141 -6.91 -2.83 3.17
C ARG A 141 -7.48 -1.82 4.17
N SER A 142 -6.66 -1.39 5.13
CA SER A 142 -7.04 -0.35 6.10
C SER A 142 -7.51 0.93 5.40
N ARG A 143 -6.76 1.38 4.38
CA ARG A 143 -7.12 2.54 3.56
C ARG A 143 -8.46 2.33 2.86
N LYS A 144 -8.66 1.18 2.20
CA LYS A 144 -9.92 0.85 1.51
C LYS A 144 -11.13 0.80 2.46
N ILE A 145 -10.93 0.29 3.68
CA ILE A 145 -11.98 0.30 4.71
C ILE A 145 -12.30 1.74 5.10
N ASN A 146 -11.29 2.54 5.44
CA ASN A 146 -11.49 3.92 5.88
C ASN A 146 -12.22 4.78 4.84
N LEU A 147 -11.91 4.62 3.55
CA LEU A 147 -12.55 5.36 2.46
C LEU A 147 -14.07 5.07 2.33
N ALA A 148 -14.50 3.86 2.67
CA ALA A 148 -15.91 3.47 2.59
C ALA A 148 -16.63 3.57 3.95
N LEU A 149 -15.88 3.79 5.03
CA LEU A 149 -16.37 3.65 6.40
C LEU A 149 -17.48 4.64 6.72
N THR A 150 -17.28 5.93 6.43
CA THR A 150 -18.25 7.00 6.72
C THR A 150 -19.60 6.73 6.04
N ASN A 151 -19.57 6.42 4.75
CA ASN A 151 -20.77 6.08 3.98
C ASN A 151 -21.46 4.80 4.48
N ALA A 152 -20.67 3.79 4.88
CA ALA A 152 -21.22 2.58 5.47
C ALA A 152 -21.88 2.86 6.82
N VAL A 153 -21.25 3.64 7.70
CA VAL A 153 -21.77 4.00 9.03
C VAL A 153 -23.06 4.81 8.93
N ASN A 154 -23.14 5.77 8.01
CA ASN A 154 -24.39 6.52 7.78
C ASN A 154 -25.53 5.60 7.30
N THR A 155 -25.21 4.56 6.53
CA THR A 155 -26.18 3.54 6.11
C THR A 155 -26.57 2.67 7.31
N MET A 156 -25.61 2.27 8.14
CA MET A 156 -25.86 1.53 9.38
C MET A 156 -26.76 2.31 10.34
N ALA A 157 -26.54 3.61 10.52
CA ALA A 157 -27.38 4.48 11.36
C ALA A 157 -28.82 4.56 10.84
N THR A 158 -28.97 4.68 9.51
CA THR A 158 -30.29 4.71 8.86
C THR A 158 -31.07 3.43 9.11
N ILE A 159 -30.40 2.27 8.99
CA ILE A 159 -31.02 0.95 9.15
C ILE A 159 -31.25 0.61 10.61
N ALA A 160 -30.31 0.93 11.51
CA ALA A 160 -30.55 0.85 12.96
C ALA A 160 -31.80 1.64 13.36
N GLY A 161 -32.11 2.70 12.61
CA GLY A 161 -33.28 3.52 12.75
C GLY A 161 -34.63 2.85 12.54
N THR A 162 -34.68 1.70 11.87
CA THR A 162 -35.92 0.95 11.62
C THR A 162 -36.27 -0.02 12.74
N GLY A 163 -35.43 -0.11 13.79
CA GLY A 163 -35.65 -1.02 14.91
C GLY A 163 -35.30 -2.48 14.61
N VAL A 164 -34.65 -2.76 13.47
CA VAL A 164 -34.20 -4.11 13.13
C VAL A 164 -33.08 -4.59 14.05
N PRO A 165 -32.92 -5.90 14.26
CA PRO A 165 -31.80 -6.45 15.01
C PRO A 165 -30.45 -6.00 14.42
N PRO A 166 -29.40 -5.75 15.24
CA PRO A 166 -28.12 -5.25 14.73
C PRO A 166 -27.42 -6.16 13.72
N ALA A 167 -27.69 -7.46 13.73
CA ALA A 167 -27.19 -8.39 12.71
C ALA A 167 -27.70 -8.05 11.30
N VAL A 168 -28.93 -7.55 11.17
CA VAL A 168 -29.56 -7.16 9.89
C VAL A 168 -28.83 -5.96 9.27
N ILE A 169 -28.24 -5.10 10.09
CA ILE A 169 -27.43 -3.97 9.62
C ILE A 169 -26.27 -4.48 8.77
N PHE A 170 -25.55 -5.50 9.23
CA PHE A 170 -24.43 -6.08 8.47
C PHE A 170 -24.89 -6.80 7.20
N TRP A 171 -26.05 -7.45 7.22
CA TRP A 171 -26.67 -8.06 6.04
C TRP A 171 -26.86 -7.04 4.91
N SER A 172 -27.38 -5.85 5.24
CA SER A 172 -27.59 -4.78 4.25
C SER A 172 -26.28 -4.30 3.61
N LEU A 173 -25.19 -4.23 4.37
CA LEU A 173 -23.88 -3.81 3.87
C LEU A 173 -23.28 -4.83 2.90
N VAL A 174 -23.62 -6.10 3.06
CA VAL A 174 -23.18 -7.20 2.18
C VAL A 174 -23.97 -7.20 0.89
N GLU A 175 -25.29 -7.06 0.96
CA GLU A 175 -26.19 -7.17 -0.20
C GLU A 175 -25.81 -6.20 -1.33
N PHE A 176 -25.56 -4.94 -1.00
CA PHE A 176 -25.27 -3.92 -2.01
C PHE A 176 -23.83 -3.96 -2.54
N ARG A 177 -22.89 -4.68 -1.87
CA ARG A 177 -21.43 -4.75 -2.13
C ARG A 177 -20.74 -3.41 -2.47
N ARG A 178 -21.41 -2.27 -2.25
CA ARG A 178 -21.00 -0.93 -2.69
C ARG A 178 -19.86 -0.37 -1.84
N TYR A 179 -19.68 -0.89 -0.63
CA TYR A 179 -18.71 -0.41 0.35
C TYR A 179 -17.38 -1.20 0.32
N GLY A 180 -17.14 -2.00 -0.73
CA GLY A 180 -15.86 -2.64 -0.99
C GLY A 180 -15.37 -3.53 0.17
N GLU A 181 -14.25 -3.15 0.79
CA GLU A 181 -13.68 -3.92 1.91
C GLU A 181 -14.56 -3.90 3.17
N VAL A 182 -15.40 -2.87 3.39
CA VAL A 182 -16.34 -2.85 4.52
C VAL A 182 -17.43 -3.90 4.34
N SER A 183 -17.95 -4.06 3.10
CA SER A 183 -18.90 -5.15 2.78
C SER A 183 -18.25 -6.52 2.99
N ARG A 184 -16.96 -6.69 2.65
CA ARG A 184 -16.23 -7.95 2.88
C ARG A 184 -16.02 -8.24 4.37
N GLU A 185 -15.71 -7.23 5.19
CA GLU A 185 -15.60 -7.44 6.64
C GLU A 185 -16.97 -7.70 7.27
N SER A 186 -18.03 -7.07 6.77
CA SER A 186 -19.42 -7.33 7.19
C SER A 186 -19.85 -8.78 6.87
N GLU A 187 -19.50 -9.28 5.67
CA GLU A 187 -19.74 -10.68 5.29
C GLU A 187 -19.02 -11.65 6.22
N LYS A 188 -17.78 -11.34 6.63
CA LYS A 188 -17.09 -12.20 7.60
C LYS A 188 -17.74 -12.16 8.99
N ILE A 189 -18.31 -11.03 9.41
CA ILE A 189 -19.08 -10.92 10.66
C ILE A 189 -20.32 -11.82 10.58
N LEU A 190 -21.07 -11.78 9.46
CA LEU A 190 -22.24 -12.65 9.26
C LEU A 190 -21.85 -14.13 9.21
N ASN A 191 -20.76 -14.46 8.50
CA ASN A 191 -20.24 -15.83 8.47
C ASN A 191 -19.83 -16.32 9.86
N ASP A 192 -19.26 -15.46 10.72
CA ASP A 192 -18.95 -15.80 12.11
C ASP A 192 -20.23 -16.14 12.91
N ILE A 193 -21.37 -15.52 12.60
CA ILE A 193 -22.66 -15.80 13.24
C ILE A 193 -23.30 -17.06 12.66
N GLU A 194 -23.45 -17.13 11.33
CA GLU A 194 -24.24 -18.16 10.65
C GLU A 194 -23.50 -19.50 10.53
N ASN A 195 -22.22 -19.46 10.16
CA ASN A 195 -21.44 -20.69 9.91
C ASN A 195 -20.69 -21.17 11.15
N PHE A 196 -20.29 -20.26 12.03
CA PHE A 196 -19.52 -20.59 13.24
C PHE A 196 -20.36 -20.53 14.53
N GLY A 197 -21.63 -20.14 14.45
CA GLY A 197 -22.55 -20.12 15.59
C GLY A 197 -22.16 -19.13 16.70
N LEU A 198 -21.37 -18.10 16.39
CA LEU A 198 -21.01 -17.10 17.39
C LEU A 198 -22.17 -16.16 17.66
N ASP A 199 -22.30 -15.74 18.92
CA ASP A 199 -23.13 -14.58 19.25
C ASP A 199 -22.59 -13.31 18.58
N LEU A 200 -23.48 -12.36 18.28
CA LEU A 200 -23.17 -11.09 17.67
C LEU A 200 -22.02 -10.37 18.39
N VAL A 201 -22.05 -10.33 19.73
CA VAL A 201 -20.98 -9.66 20.49
C VAL A 201 -19.63 -10.33 20.27
N GLN A 202 -19.59 -11.67 20.25
CA GLN A 202 -18.36 -12.42 19.99
C GLN A 202 -17.89 -12.25 18.54
N ALA A 203 -18.80 -12.25 17.57
CA ALA A 203 -18.50 -12.01 16.17
C ALA A 203 -17.91 -10.60 15.95
N LEU A 204 -18.50 -9.58 16.56
CA LEU A 204 -17.98 -8.20 16.52
C LEU A 204 -16.61 -8.10 17.20
N GLN A 205 -16.40 -8.78 18.33
CA GLN A 205 -15.12 -8.77 19.04
C GLN A 205 -14.02 -9.43 18.19
N ARG A 206 -14.34 -10.55 17.53
CA ARG A 206 -13.44 -11.23 16.59
C ARG A 206 -13.13 -10.33 15.39
N ALA A 207 -14.13 -9.64 14.85
CA ALA A 207 -13.99 -8.72 13.73
C ALA A 207 -13.13 -7.49 14.07
N ALA A 208 -13.35 -6.87 15.23
CA ALA A 208 -12.57 -5.75 15.72
C ALA A 208 -11.08 -6.14 15.86
N ASN A 209 -10.80 -7.29 16.47
CA ASN A 209 -9.44 -7.79 16.66
C ASN A 209 -8.69 -8.15 15.37
N ARG A 210 -9.40 -8.54 14.31
CA ARG A 210 -8.79 -8.87 13.00
C ARG A 210 -8.77 -7.69 12.02
N SER A 211 -9.47 -6.60 12.30
CA SER A 211 -9.55 -5.44 11.42
C SER A 211 -8.16 -4.79 11.22
N PRO A 212 -7.76 -4.48 9.98
CA PRO A 212 -6.58 -3.66 9.71
C PRO A 212 -6.82 -2.16 9.97
N SER A 213 -8.08 -1.71 10.01
CA SER A 213 -8.46 -0.31 10.24
C SER A 213 -8.70 -0.04 11.73
N PRO A 214 -7.97 0.91 12.34
CA PRO A 214 -8.23 1.37 13.70
C PRO A 214 -9.63 1.98 13.86
N LEU A 215 -10.08 2.81 12.91
CA LEU A 215 -11.40 3.45 12.96
C LEU A 215 -12.54 2.42 12.90
N PHE A 216 -12.42 1.41 12.03
CA PHE A 216 -13.42 0.34 11.98
C PHE A 216 -13.37 -0.54 13.23
N SER A 217 -12.18 -0.83 13.76
CA SER A 217 -12.07 -1.55 15.03
C SER A 217 -12.69 -0.77 16.19
N GLU A 218 -12.47 0.53 16.28
CA GLU A 218 -13.03 1.43 17.29
C GLU A 218 -14.56 1.45 17.21
N LEU A 219 -15.11 1.60 16.00
CA LEU A 219 -16.55 1.51 15.73
C LEU A 219 -17.13 0.21 16.29
N LEU A 220 -16.57 -0.96 15.93
CA LEU A 220 -17.09 -2.25 16.38
C LEU A 220 -16.99 -2.42 17.90
N TRP A 221 -15.92 -1.96 18.54
CA TRP A 221 -15.78 -1.99 20.00
C TRP A 221 -16.82 -1.13 20.71
N LYS A 222 -17.04 0.08 20.20
CA LYS A 222 -18.07 0.97 20.73
C LYS A 222 -19.48 0.42 20.48
N MET A 223 -19.76 -0.19 19.33
CA MET A 223 -21.02 -0.91 19.09
C MET A 223 -21.23 -2.02 20.12
N ILE A 224 -20.20 -2.83 20.42
CA ILE A 224 -20.27 -3.87 21.46
C ILE A 224 -20.61 -3.24 22.82
N ALA A 225 -19.96 -2.13 23.18
CA ALA A 225 -20.22 -1.43 24.44
C ALA A 225 -21.69 -0.96 24.51
N THR A 226 -22.20 -0.31 23.46
CA THR A 226 -23.59 0.14 23.37
C THR A 226 -24.59 -1.00 23.47
N ILE A 227 -24.33 -2.13 22.79
CA ILE A 227 -25.21 -3.31 22.84
C ILE A 227 -25.22 -3.91 24.26
N ARG A 228 -24.05 -4.03 24.90
CA ARG A 228 -23.94 -4.60 26.26
C ARG A 228 -24.60 -3.74 27.33
N THR A 229 -24.58 -2.42 27.18
CA THR A 229 -25.20 -1.50 28.14
C THR A 229 -26.69 -1.26 27.85
N GLY A 230 -27.24 -1.86 26.78
CA GLY A 230 -28.63 -1.61 26.36
C GLY A 230 -28.85 -0.20 25.82
N GLY A 231 -27.78 0.48 25.39
CA GLY A 231 -27.85 1.84 24.85
C GLY A 231 -28.47 1.91 23.45
N ASN A 232 -28.75 3.13 22.99
CA ASN A 232 -29.34 3.36 21.67
C ASN A 232 -28.29 3.25 20.55
N LEU A 233 -28.28 2.11 19.86
CA LEU A 233 -27.35 1.85 18.75
C LEU A 233 -27.54 2.82 17.58
N ARG A 234 -28.78 3.25 17.29
CA ARG A 234 -29.08 4.22 16.22
C ARG A 234 -28.40 5.56 16.52
N GLU A 235 -28.58 6.07 17.73
CA GLU A 235 -27.98 7.32 18.17
C GLU A 235 -26.45 7.25 18.15
N TYR A 236 -25.88 6.16 18.66
CA TYR A 236 -24.44 5.93 18.59
C TYR A 236 -23.90 5.97 17.15
N LEU A 237 -24.50 5.20 16.24
CA LEU A 237 -24.07 5.13 14.84
C LEU A 237 -24.23 6.48 14.12
N TYR A 238 -25.27 7.24 14.45
CA TYR A 238 -25.48 8.58 13.91
C TYR A 238 -24.39 9.56 14.38
N LEU A 239 -24.06 9.56 15.67
CA LEU A 239 -23.00 10.40 16.23
C LEU A 239 -21.62 10.02 15.66
N GLU A 240 -21.31 8.72 15.58
CA GLU A 240 -20.04 8.26 15.00
C GLU A 240 -19.97 8.55 13.49
N GLY A 241 -21.08 8.45 12.76
CA GLY A 241 -21.18 8.86 11.35
C GLY A 241 -20.83 10.33 11.15
N ASN A 242 -21.40 11.22 11.97
CA ASN A 242 -21.06 12.65 11.96
C ASN A 242 -19.59 12.89 12.33
N ARG A 243 -19.04 12.16 13.31
CA ARG A 243 -17.61 12.25 13.67
C ARG A 243 -16.71 11.86 12.50
N LEU A 244 -17.05 10.78 11.79
CA LEU A 244 -16.27 10.32 10.64
C LEU A 244 -16.36 11.31 9.46
N MET A 245 -17.54 11.89 9.21
CA MET A 245 -17.70 12.97 8.22
C MET A 245 -16.82 14.18 8.55
N GLU A 246 -16.76 14.59 9.82
CA GLU A 246 -15.90 15.70 10.23
C GLU A 246 -14.42 15.37 10.05
N ILE A 247 -14.00 14.12 10.34
CA ILE A 247 -12.63 13.66 10.07
C ILE A 247 -12.32 13.70 8.57
N GLU A 248 -13.24 13.29 7.70
CA GLU A 248 -13.06 13.38 6.25
C GLU A 248 -13.01 14.83 5.76
N ARG A 249 -13.84 15.70 6.33
CA ARG A 249 -13.83 17.13 6.04
C ARG A 249 -12.49 17.76 6.41
N MET A 250 -12.00 17.57 7.63
CA MET A 250 -10.69 18.07 8.07
C MET A 250 -9.55 17.58 7.18
N LYS A 251 -9.56 16.30 6.78
CA LYS A 251 -8.56 15.76 5.83
C LYS A 251 -8.62 16.42 4.46
N THR A 252 -9.83 16.72 3.99
CA THR A 252 -10.04 17.38 2.70
C THR A 252 -9.58 18.84 2.76
N GLU A 253 -9.90 19.55 3.84
CA GLU A 253 -9.46 20.94 4.08
C GLU A 253 -7.92 21.01 4.16
N ALA A 254 -7.28 20.12 4.91
CA ALA A 254 -5.82 20.03 4.99
C ALA A 254 -5.16 19.70 3.64
N ALA A 255 -5.81 18.86 2.82
CA ALA A 255 -5.33 18.57 1.47
C ALA A 255 -5.42 19.81 0.56
N ILE A 256 -6.50 20.58 0.65
CA ILE A 256 -6.67 21.84 -0.09
C ILE A 256 -5.61 22.87 0.33
N GLU A 257 -5.36 23.01 1.63
CA GLU A 257 -4.32 23.89 2.16
C GLU A 257 -2.93 23.51 1.63
N THR A 258 -2.61 22.21 1.65
CA THR A 258 -1.33 21.70 1.12
C THR A 258 -1.20 21.94 -0.39
N ILE A 259 -2.29 21.75 -1.15
CA ILE A 259 -2.32 22.08 -2.59
C ILE A 259 -2.11 23.59 -2.80
N GLY A 260 -2.71 24.43 -1.95
CA GLY A 260 -2.49 25.88 -1.96
C GLY A 260 -1.03 26.27 -1.75
N LEU A 261 -0.37 25.68 -0.75
CA LEU A 261 1.06 25.89 -0.49
C LEU A 261 1.93 25.44 -1.68
N ILE A 262 1.60 24.29 -2.28
CA ILE A 262 2.29 23.80 -3.48
C ILE A 262 2.09 24.76 -4.67
N ALA A 263 0.89 25.33 -4.83
CA ALA A 263 0.61 26.32 -5.87
C ALA A 263 1.35 27.65 -5.65
N GLU A 264 1.50 28.10 -4.40
CA GLU A 264 2.31 29.27 -4.06
C GLU A 264 3.80 29.02 -4.36
N ALA A 265 4.33 27.85 -3.97
CA ALA A 265 5.68 27.43 -4.28
C ALA A 265 5.92 27.36 -5.80
N TYR A 266 4.92 26.91 -6.57
CA TYR A 266 4.99 26.90 -8.03
C TYR A 266 5.15 28.31 -8.62
N VAL A 267 4.30 29.26 -8.22
CA VAL A 267 4.37 30.63 -8.75
C VAL A 267 5.69 31.29 -8.34
N THR A 268 6.10 31.16 -7.09
CA THR A 268 7.32 31.81 -6.59
C THR A 268 8.59 31.18 -7.16
N ALA A 269 8.73 29.85 -7.11
CA ALA A 269 9.98 29.18 -7.47
C ALA A 269 10.10 28.88 -8.98
N LEU A 270 9.01 28.56 -9.68
CA LEU A 270 9.05 28.15 -11.09
C LEU A 270 8.61 29.23 -12.08
N VAL A 271 7.91 30.28 -11.63
CA VAL A 271 7.58 31.43 -12.48
C VAL A 271 8.45 32.63 -12.11
N VAL A 272 8.36 33.13 -10.88
CA VAL A 272 9.07 34.34 -10.45
C VAL A 272 10.59 34.12 -10.39
N GLY A 273 11.05 32.98 -9.86
CA GLY A 273 12.48 32.66 -9.73
C GLY A 273 13.24 32.72 -11.07
N PRO A 274 12.83 31.97 -12.11
CA PRO A 274 13.46 32.01 -13.43
C PRO A 274 13.38 33.38 -14.08
N VAL A 275 12.23 34.07 -13.97
CA VAL A 275 12.08 35.44 -14.49
C VAL A 275 13.10 36.38 -13.82
N PHE A 276 13.26 36.29 -12.50
CA PHE A 276 14.23 37.09 -11.76
C PHE A 276 15.67 36.80 -12.21
N VAL A 277 16.05 35.53 -12.36
CA VAL A 277 17.40 35.14 -12.84
C VAL A 277 17.64 35.63 -14.26
N ILE A 278 16.65 35.51 -15.16
CA ILE A 278 16.75 35.99 -16.54
C ILE A 278 16.91 37.51 -16.58
N ILE A 279 16.11 38.26 -15.80
CA ILE A 279 16.23 39.72 -15.73
C ILE A 279 17.61 40.12 -15.18
N MET A 280 18.05 39.50 -14.08
CA MET A 280 19.32 39.83 -13.43
C MET A 280 20.52 39.56 -14.35
N THR A 281 20.55 38.40 -14.99
CA THR A 281 21.64 38.04 -15.91
C THR A 281 21.62 38.91 -17.17
N THR A 282 20.44 39.34 -17.63
CA THR A 282 20.31 40.30 -18.74
C THR A 282 20.93 41.65 -18.37
N ILE A 283 20.65 42.16 -17.16
CA ILE A 283 21.28 43.40 -16.65
C ILE A 283 22.80 43.25 -16.57
N MET A 284 23.28 42.12 -16.02
CA MET A 284 24.73 41.84 -15.95
C MET A 284 25.38 41.80 -17.34
N GLY A 285 24.69 41.26 -18.35
CA GLY A 285 25.14 41.27 -19.73
C GLY A 285 25.32 42.69 -20.29
N ILE A 286 24.38 43.58 -19.98
CA ILE A 286 24.45 45.00 -20.37
C ILE A 286 25.61 45.72 -19.64
N MET A 287 25.89 45.34 -18.39
CA MET A 287 26.98 45.90 -17.58
C MET A 287 28.39 45.39 -17.96
N GLY A 288 28.51 44.60 -19.02
CA GLY A 288 29.80 44.15 -19.56
C GLY A 288 30.17 42.70 -19.23
N THR A 289 29.26 41.90 -18.63
CA THR A 289 29.48 40.46 -18.51
C THR A 289 29.45 39.81 -19.89
N SER A 290 30.34 38.84 -20.15
CA SER A 290 30.38 38.14 -21.43
C SER A 290 29.03 37.51 -21.78
N MET A 291 28.52 37.81 -22.98
CA MET A 291 27.24 37.28 -23.46
C MET A 291 27.21 35.74 -23.48
N SER A 292 28.37 35.10 -23.64
CA SER A 292 28.50 33.64 -23.55
C SER A 292 28.14 33.09 -22.16
N GLN A 293 28.51 33.78 -21.09
CA GLN A 293 28.24 33.38 -19.71
C GLN A 293 26.78 33.64 -19.33
N VAL A 294 26.21 34.78 -19.78
CA VAL A 294 24.78 35.09 -19.60
C VAL A 294 23.92 34.05 -20.28
N ASN A 295 24.23 33.70 -21.53
CA ASN A 295 23.51 32.67 -22.28
C ASN A 295 23.66 31.29 -21.64
N LEU A 296 24.84 30.96 -21.10
CA LEU A 296 25.06 29.69 -20.38
C LEU A 296 24.10 29.58 -19.18
N ILE A 297 24.05 30.61 -18.31
CA ILE A 297 23.20 30.60 -17.11
C ILE A 297 21.72 30.52 -17.50
N ASN A 298 21.27 31.32 -18.47
CA ASN A 298 19.88 31.31 -18.92
C ASN A 298 19.49 29.97 -19.56
N ASN A 299 20.35 29.39 -20.39
CA ASN A 299 20.12 28.08 -20.97
C ASN A 299 20.06 26.98 -19.90
N LEU A 300 20.92 27.04 -18.88
CA LEU A 300 20.86 26.08 -17.76
C LEU A 300 19.54 26.16 -17.00
N VAL A 301 19.06 27.37 -16.69
CA VAL A 301 17.78 27.56 -15.99
C VAL A 301 16.61 27.07 -16.84
N VAL A 302 16.58 27.37 -18.14
CA VAL A 302 15.47 27.00 -19.02
C VAL A 302 15.48 25.52 -19.38
N TYR A 303 16.63 24.95 -19.74
CA TYR A 303 16.72 23.56 -20.20
C TYR A 303 16.86 22.53 -19.08
N PHE A 304 17.38 22.91 -17.91
CA PHE A 304 17.55 21.99 -16.78
C PHE A 304 16.74 22.41 -15.56
N GLY A 305 16.84 23.68 -15.15
CA GLY A 305 16.15 24.19 -13.95
C GLY A 305 14.64 24.00 -14.01
N LEU A 306 14.01 24.50 -15.08
CA LEU A 306 12.56 24.40 -15.28
C LEU A 306 12.09 22.94 -15.39
N PRO A 307 12.62 22.07 -16.27
CA PRO A 307 12.14 20.69 -16.37
C PRO A 307 12.27 19.89 -15.07
N ILE A 308 13.37 20.06 -14.34
CA ILE A 308 13.56 19.42 -13.03
C ILE A 308 12.52 19.95 -12.03
N GLY A 309 12.33 21.27 -11.99
CA GLY A 309 11.33 21.91 -11.14
C GLY A 309 9.90 21.43 -11.43
N TYR A 310 9.51 21.36 -12.70
CA TYR A 310 8.22 20.82 -13.13
C TYR A 310 8.06 19.34 -12.78
N ALA A 311 9.10 18.53 -12.92
CA ALA A 311 9.07 17.11 -12.53
C ALA A 311 8.83 16.95 -11.02
N LEU A 312 9.55 17.72 -10.20
CA LEU A 312 9.37 17.74 -8.74
C LEU A 312 7.96 18.18 -8.35
N PHE A 313 7.43 19.21 -9.02
CA PHE A 313 6.09 19.71 -8.78
C PHE A 313 5.01 18.66 -9.07
N ILE A 314 5.11 17.94 -10.20
CA ILE A 314 4.17 16.87 -10.55
C ILE A 314 4.16 15.77 -9.49
N ILE A 315 5.34 15.36 -9.00
CA ILE A 315 5.47 14.35 -7.95
C ILE A 315 4.82 14.84 -6.65
N ALA A 316 5.04 16.10 -6.26
CA ALA A 316 4.46 16.69 -5.05
C ALA A 316 2.92 16.69 -5.12
N ILE A 317 2.34 17.03 -6.28
CA ILE A 317 0.88 17.01 -6.46
C ILE A 317 0.30 15.59 -6.39
N ASP A 318 0.90 14.59 -7.04
CA ASP A 318 0.36 13.22 -7.02
C ASP A 318 0.30 12.61 -5.61
N GLN A 319 1.20 13.05 -4.72
CA GLN A 319 1.22 12.59 -3.33
C GLN A 319 0.10 13.20 -2.48
N VAL A 320 -0.26 14.46 -2.74
CA VAL A 320 -1.24 15.22 -1.94
C VAL A 320 -2.65 15.11 -2.50
N ALA A 321 -2.79 14.97 -3.83
CA ALA A 321 -4.08 14.90 -4.49
C ALA A 321 -4.89 13.71 -3.93
N PRO A 322 -6.06 13.98 -3.31
CA PRO A 322 -6.88 12.91 -2.74
C PRO A 322 -7.34 11.96 -3.85
N LYS A 323 -6.89 10.71 -3.76
CA LYS A 323 -7.26 9.65 -4.71
C LYS A 323 -8.72 9.27 -4.49
N ARG A 324 -9.60 9.74 -5.37
CA ARG A 324 -11.01 9.33 -5.46
C ARG A 324 -11.16 7.91 -5.98
#